data_AF-A0A8X6UTS8-F1
#
_entry.id   AF-A0A8X6UTS8-F1
#
_cell.length_a   1.000
_cell.length_b   1.000
_cell.length_c   1.000
_cell.angle_alpha   90.00
_cell.angle_beta   90.00
_cell.angle_gamma   90.00
#
_symmetry.space_group_name_H-M   'P 1'
#
loop_
_entity.id
_entity.type
_entity.pdbx_description
1 polymer ?
#
loop_
_entity_poly.entity_id
_entity_poly.type
_entity_poly.pdbx_seq_one_letter_code
_entity_poly.pdbx_strand_id
1 'polypeptide(L)'
;MLFPLVESALPEETLLAWERYRSTSRKSHDEENQNSKITTKTELDSILEFLQDEVQAEDYIVLASQNLGFDAKPNYKSFQEKKAGNNKHKHGDTRQIASAPDLLTSSKAQRQCIFCHNFHNSADCIKVRKMPMKDGENLIEKTGCCFLCLKSGH
;
A
#
# COMPACT_ATOMS: atom_id res chain seq x y z
N MET A 1 -22.01 -3.34 -20.84
CA MET A 1 -21.88 -2.45 -19.67
C MET A 1 -21.37 -3.23 -18.45
N LEU A 2 -20.19 -3.86 -18.53
CA LEU A 2 -19.58 -4.59 -17.39
C LEU A 2 -18.29 -3.94 -16.89
N PHE A 3 -17.72 -3.03 -17.67
CA PHE A 3 -16.44 -2.39 -17.38
C PHE A 3 -16.37 -1.71 -16.00
N PRO A 4 -17.36 -0.90 -15.57
CA PRO A 4 -17.29 -0.24 -14.26
C PRO A 4 -17.25 -1.23 -13.08
N LEU A 5 -17.99 -2.34 -13.18
CA LEU A 5 -18.03 -3.36 -12.12
C LEU A 5 -16.73 -4.17 -12.09
N VAL A 6 -16.21 -4.51 -13.26
CA VAL A 6 -14.96 -5.27 -13.39
C VAL A 6 -13.78 -4.42 -12.91
N GLU A 7 -13.69 -3.15 -13.32
CA GLU A 7 -12.61 -2.25 -12.89
C GLU A 7 -12.64 -1.99 -11.39
N SER A 8 -13.82 -1.92 -10.77
CA SER A 8 -13.95 -1.73 -9.31
C SER A 8 -13.41 -2.91 -8.46
N ALA A 9 -13.26 -4.09 -9.05
CA ALA A 9 -12.75 -5.27 -8.37
C ALA A 9 -11.22 -5.41 -8.45
N LEU A 10 -10.53 -4.54 -9.21
CA LEU A 10 -9.09 -4.55 -9.35
C LEU A 10 -8.43 -3.61 -8.33
N PRO A 11 -7.26 -3.98 -7.76
CA PRO A 11 -6.44 -3.05 -6.97
C PRO A 11 -6.02 -1.83 -7.79
N GLU A 12 -5.88 -0.68 -7.12
CA GLU A 12 -5.54 0.61 -7.73
C GLU A 12 -4.24 0.53 -8.54
N GLU A 13 -3.24 -0.21 -8.05
CA GLU A 13 -1.95 -0.40 -8.73
C GLU A 13 -2.12 -1.13 -10.07
N THR A 14 -3.11 -2.02 -10.17
CA THR A 14 -3.37 -2.78 -11.41
C THR A 14 -4.07 -1.89 -12.44
N LEU A 15 -4.99 -1.02 -12.01
CA LEU A 15 -5.64 -0.05 -12.89
C LEU A 15 -4.63 0.97 -13.43
N LEU A 16 -3.76 1.51 -12.57
CA LEU A 16 -2.68 2.43 -12.96
C LEU A 16 -1.71 1.80 -13.98
N ALA A 17 -1.29 0.55 -13.75
CA ALA A 17 -0.44 -0.16 -14.70
C ALA A 17 -1.12 -0.39 -16.05
N TRP A 18 -2.42 -0.71 -16.02
CA TRP A 18 -3.20 -0.97 -17.23
C TRP A 18 -3.50 0.31 -18.02
N GLU A 19 -3.78 1.43 -17.35
CA GLU A 19 -3.95 2.73 -17.98
C GLU A 19 -2.66 3.18 -18.68
N ARG A 20 -1.52 3.09 -18.00
CA ARG A 20 -0.20 3.39 -18.59
C ARG A 20 0.06 2.57 -19.86
N TYR A 21 -0.29 1.28 -19.84
CA TYR A 21 -0.17 0.41 -21.01
C TYR A 21 -1.13 0.79 -22.13
N ARG A 22 -2.37 1.16 -21.81
CA ARG A 22 -3.37 1.58 -22.77
C ARG A 22 -2.98 2.92 -23.44
N SER A 23 -2.42 3.85 -22.68
CA SER A 23 -1.96 5.15 -23.18
C SER A 23 -0.75 5.02 -24.11
N THR A 24 0.13 4.05 -23.90
CA THR A 24 1.23 3.76 -24.85
C THR A 24 0.76 2.95 -26.06
N SER A 25 -0.18 2.01 -25.87
CA SER A 25 -0.72 1.18 -26.95
C SER A 25 -1.66 1.94 -27.91
N ARG A 26 -2.36 2.98 -27.45
CA ARG A 26 -3.14 3.86 -28.34
C ARG A 26 -2.22 4.66 -29.27
N LYS A 27 -1.10 5.16 -28.75
CA LYS A 27 -0.10 5.90 -29.54
C LYS A 27 0.48 5.05 -30.68
N SER A 28 0.71 3.76 -30.48
CA SER A 28 1.19 2.87 -31.55
C SER A 28 0.14 2.55 -32.62
N HIS A 29 -1.15 2.53 -32.26
CA HIS A 29 -2.23 2.22 -33.22
C HIS A 29 -2.63 3.44 -34.05
N ASP A 30 -2.45 4.66 -33.53
CA ASP A 30 -2.69 5.89 -34.28
C ASP A 30 -1.59 6.17 -35.31
N GLU A 31 -0.38 5.62 -35.19
CA GLU A 31 0.67 5.78 -36.22
C GLU A 31 0.43 4.90 -37.45
N GLU A 32 -0.14 3.70 -37.31
CA GLU A 32 -0.45 2.83 -38.46
C GLU A 32 -1.72 3.25 -39.24
N ASN A 33 -2.65 3.97 -38.60
CA ASN A 33 -3.90 4.41 -39.24
C ASN A 33 -3.86 5.89 -39.73
N GLN A 34 -2.69 6.52 -39.73
CA GLN A 34 -2.50 7.93 -40.06
C GLN A 34 -2.22 8.23 -41.53
N ASN A 35 -2.53 7.32 -42.46
CA ASN A 35 -2.41 7.64 -43.90
C ASN A 35 -3.52 8.55 -44.45
N SER A 36 -4.30 9.25 -43.61
CA SER A 36 -5.35 10.17 -44.13
C SER A 36 -5.75 11.34 -43.22
N LYS A 37 -4.95 11.73 -42.23
CA LYS A 37 -5.21 12.99 -41.52
C LYS A 37 -3.93 13.63 -40.99
N ILE A 38 -3.21 14.29 -41.88
CA ILE A 38 -2.19 15.27 -41.51
C ILE A 38 -2.94 16.46 -40.86
N THR A 39 -3.25 16.34 -39.59
CA THR A 39 -3.33 17.50 -38.70
C THR A 39 -1.93 17.68 -38.17
N THR A 40 -1.31 18.83 -38.43
CA THR A 40 -0.06 19.23 -37.79
C THR A 40 -0.33 19.45 -36.30
N LYS A 41 -0.54 18.36 -35.54
CA LYS A 41 -0.58 18.42 -34.08
C LYS A 41 0.79 18.90 -33.68
N THR A 42 0.85 20.12 -33.18
CA THR A 42 2.08 20.70 -32.67
C THR A 42 2.49 19.95 -31.40
N GLU A 43 3.75 20.05 -31.02
CA GLU A 43 4.20 19.51 -29.72
C GLU A 43 3.37 20.07 -28.56
N LEU A 44 2.92 21.32 -28.69
CA LEU A 44 2.01 21.96 -27.74
C LEU A 44 0.66 21.27 -27.66
N ASP A 45 0.08 20.85 -28.79
CA ASP A 45 -1.20 20.13 -28.80
C ASP A 45 -1.06 18.78 -28.08
N SER A 46 0.08 18.09 -28.26
CA SER A 46 0.37 16.83 -27.56
C SER A 46 0.52 17.02 -26.05
N ILE A 47 1.14 18.12 -25.63
CA ILE A 47 1.30 18.45 -24.20
C ILE A 47 -0.06 18.83 -23.60
N LEU A 48 -0.88 19.59 -24.32
CA LEU A 48 -2.22 19.97 -23.87
C LEU A 48 -3.15 18.77 -23.76
N GLU A 49 -3.09 17.84 -24.71
CA GLU A 49 -3.82 16.55 -24.67
C GLU A 49 -3.38 15.72 -23.46
N PHE A 50 -2.07 15.63 -23.20
CA PHE A 50 -1.56 14.93 -22.01
C PHE A 50 -2.04 15.56 -20.70
N LEU A 51 -1.98 16.89 -20.57
CA LEU A 51 -2.45 17.58 -19.37
C LEU A 51 -3.96 17.40 -19.17
N GLN A 52 -4.73 17.40 -20.26
CA GLN A 52 -6.16 17.15 -20.22
C GLN A 52 -6.47 15.73 -19.72
N ASP A 53 -5.75 14.73 -20.24
CA ASP A 53 -5.90 13.33 -19.81
C ASP A 53 -5.54 13.15 -18.32
N GLU A 54 -4.46 13.77 -17.85
CA GLU A 54 -4.02 13.70 -16.45
C GLU A 54 -5.08 14.29 -15.50
N VAL A 55 -5.63 15.47 -15.83
CA VAL A 55 -6.68 16.11 -15.00
C VAL A 55 -7.95 15.27 -14.98
N GLN A 56 -8.35 14.70 -16.12
CA GLN A 56 -9.53 13.83 -16.18
C GLN A 56 -9.34 12.54 -15.38
N ALA A 57 -8.14 11.98 -15.34
CA ALA A 57 -7.82 10.81 -14.52
C ALA A 57 -7.91 11.13 -13.03
N GLU A 58 -7.36 12.26 -12.58
CA GLU A 58 -7.50 12.73 -11.19
C GLU A 58 -8.96 12.90 -10.78
N ASP A 59 -9.76 13.58 -11.62
CA ASP A 59 -11.20 13.76 -11.37
C ASP A 59 -11.94 12.42 -11.33
N TYR A 60 -11.58 11.47 -12.19
CA TYR A 60 -12.15 10.13 -12.18
C TYR A 60 -11.83 9.37 -10.90
N ILE A 61 -10.59 9.44 -10.40
CA ILE A 61 -10.16 8.82 -9.14
C ILE A 61 -10.93 9.43 -7.95
N VAL A 62 -11.09 10.76 -7.94
CA VAL A 62 -11.85 11.47 -6.90
C VAL A 62 -13.32 11.05 -6.93
N LEU A 63 -13.95 10.94 -8.09
CA LEU A 63 -15.34 10.49 -8.21
C LEU A 63 -15.51 9.02 -7.83
N ALA A 64 -14.59 8.15 -8.23
CA ALA A 64 -14.61 6.73 -7.90
C ALA A 64 -14.44 6.49 -6.38
N SER A 65 -13.57 7.27 -5.73
CA SER A 65 -13.35 7.19 -4.28
C SER A 65 -14.52 7.77 -3.47
N GLN A 66 -15.17 8.84 -3.93
CA GLN A 66 -16.30 9.46 -3.24
C GLN A 66 -17.58 8.62 -3.28
N ASN A 67 -17.86 7.91 -4.38
CA ASN A 67 -19.13 7.18 -4.55
C ASN A 67 -19.21 5.85 -3.78
N LEU A 68 -18.12 5.40 -3.14
CA LEU A 68 -18.10 4.14 -2.38
C LEU A 68 -18.02 4.33 -0.85
N GLY A 69 -18.17 5.54 -0.32
CA GLY A 69 -18.25 5.76 1.14
C GLY A 69 -16.99 5.37 1.92
N PHE A 70 -15.88 5.10 1.24
CA PHE A 70 -14.57 4.93 1.86
C PHE A 70 -13.91 6.31 1.95
N ASP A 71 -14.35 7.13 2.90
CA ASP A 71 -13.66 8.35 3.31
C ASP A 71 -12.32 8.02 3.98
N ALA A 72 -11.39 7.42 3.24
CA ALA A 72 -10.00 7.30 3.63
C ALA A 72 -9.26 8.57 3.18
N LYS A 73 -9.57 9.71 3.81
CA LYS A 73 -8.72 10.90 3.68
C LYS A 73 -7.30 10.52 4.10
N PRO A 74 -6.25 10.73 3.29
CA PRO A 74 -4.88 10.64 3.76
C PRO A 74 -4.67 11.78 4.77
N ASN A 75 -4.69 11.40 6.04
CA ASN A 75 -4.57 12.32 7.16
C ASN A 75 -3.12 12.82 7.25
N TYR A 76 -2.78 13.86 6.49
CA TYR A 76 -1.61 14.68 6.78
C TYR A 76 -1.92 15.51 8.05
N LYS A 77 -1.86 14.90 9.23
CA LYS A 77 -1.88 15.64 10.50
C LYS A 77 -0.48 15.64 11.11
N SER A 78 0.21 16.72 10.76
CA SER A 78 0.91 17.61 11.68
C SER A 78 1.05 17.11 13.13
N PHE A 79 2.30 17.10 13.58
CA PHE A 79 2.72 17.14 14.97
C PHE A 79 1.80 18.05 15.80
N GLN A 80 1.07 17.47 16.74
CA GLN A 80 0.61 18.16 17.94
C GLN A 80 0.51 17.18 19.10
N GLU A 81 1.47 17.31 20.02
CA GLU A 81 1.44 16.78 21.38
C GLU A 81 0.13 17.19 22.07
N LYS A 82 -0.57 16.24 22.72
CA LYS A 82 -1.34 16.54 23.93
C LYS A 82 -1.24 15.40 24.95
N LYS A 83 -1.16 15.86 26.19
CA LYS A 83 -0.69 15.21 27.42
C LYS A 83 -1.65 14.16 27.99
N ALA A 84 -1.02 13.18 28.65
CA ALA A 84 -1.36 12.53 29.92
C ALA A 84 -2.82 12.53 30.41
N GLY A 85 -3.34 11.31 30.64
CA GLY A 85 -4.45 11.04 31.54
C GLY A 85 -4.31 9.64 32.13
N ASN A 86 -3.78 9.56 33.36
CA ASN A 86 -3.76 8.34 34.17
C ASN A 86 -5.19 7.87 34.46
N ASN A 87 -5.43 6.55 34.46
CA ASN A 87 -6.19 5.90 35.53
C ASN A 87 -5.88 4.40 35.59
N LYS A 88 -5.68 3.94 36.82
CA LYS A 88 -5.36 2.56 37.23
C LYS A 88 -6.66 1.78 37.55
N HIS A 89 -6.47 0.47 37.72
CA HIS A 89 -7.32 -0.54 38.41
C HIS A 89 -8.30 -1.30 37.50
N LYS A 90 -8.56 -2.60 37.62
CA LYS A 90 -7.95 -3.77 38.29
C LYS A 90 -8.73 -4.99 37.74
N HIS A 91 -8.05 -6.12 37.52
CA HIS A 91 -8.48 -7.53 37.62
C HIS A 91 -9.94 -7.95 37.36
N GLY A 92 -10.16 -8.92 36.46
CA GLY A 92 -11.42 -9.69 36.38
C GLY A 92 -11.49 -10.62 35.17
N ASP A 93 -11.17 -11.89 35.39
CA ASP A 93 -11.33 -13.02 34.47
C ASP A 93 -12.77 -13.09 33.93
N THR A 94 -12.95 -12.76 32.66
CA THR A 94 -14.06 -13.23 31.82
C THR A 94 -13.51 -13.33 30.39
N ARG A 95 -13.82 -14.43 29.71
CA ARG A 95 -13.49 -14.65 28.29
C ARG A 95 -14.14 -13.55 27.44
N GLN A 96 -13.44 -12.43 27.26
CA GLN A 96 -13.88 -11.37 26.37
C GLN A 96 -13.56 -11.80 24.94
N ILE A 97 -14.62 -11.98 24.16
CA ILE A 97 -14.51 -12.11 22.70
C ILE A 97 -13.91 -10.80 22.23
N ALA A 98 -12.71 -10.86 21.66
CA ALA A 98 -11.97 -9.68 21.21
C ALA A 98 -12.84 -8.89 20.22
N SER A 99 -13.25 -7.69 20.64
CA SER A 99 -13.98 -6.76 19.79
C SER A 99 -13.01 -6.15 18.78
N ALA A 100 -13.45 -5.88 17.55
CA ALA A 100 -12.63 -5.35 16.45
C ALA A 100 -11.65 -4.20 16.82
N PRO A 101 -11.96 -3.24 17.72
CA PRO A 101 -10.98 -2.24 18.15
C PRO A 101 -9.81 -2.78 18.97
N ASP A 102 -9.96 -3.93 19.65
CA ASP A 102 -8.92 -4.53 20.50
C ASP A 102 -7.80 -5.20 19.68
N LEU A 103 -8.11 -5.61 18.45
CA LEU A 103 -7.12 -6.04 17.45
C LEU A 103 -6.27 -4.87 16.94
N LEU A 104 -6.87 -3.68 16.84
CA LEU A 104 -6.21 -2.46 16.36
C LEU A 104 -5.32 -1.83 17.44
N THR A 105 -5.67 -2.01 18.71
CA THR A 105 -4.94 -1.48 19.88
C THR A 105 -4.08 -2.52 20.58
N SER A 106 -4.12 -3.81 20.18
CA SER A 106 -3.23 -4.85 20.71
C SER A 106 -1.81 -4.33 20.56
N SER A 107 -1.27 -3.88 21.69
CA SER A 107 -0.01 -3.17 21.74
C SER A 107 0.96 -4.00 20.96
N LYS A 108 1.57 -3.42 19.91
CA LYS A 108 2.75 -3.99 19.27
C LYS A 108 3.76 -4.16 20.39
N ALA A 109 3.72 -5.31 21.06
CA ALA A 109 4.72 -5.70 22.04
C ALA A 109 6.01 -5.48 21.28
N GLN A 110 6.85 -4.58 21.77
CA GLN A 110 8.07 -4.20 21.06
C GLN A 110 8.94 -5.46 20.99
N ARG A 111 8.76 -6.22 19.92
CA ARG A 111 9.42 -7.52 19.77
C ARG A 111 10.87 -7.20 19.48
N GLN A 112 11.74 -7.84 20.26
CA GLN A 112 13.17 -7.78 20.00
C GLN A 112 13.46 -8.56 18.72
N CYS A 113 14.40 -8.06 17.94
CA CYS A 113 14.87 -8.71 16.73
C CYS A 113 15.46 -10.09 17.05
N ILE A 114 15.07 -11.13 16.31
CA ILE A 114 15.55 -12.51 16.54
C ILE A 114 17.04 -12.68 16.27
N PHE A 115 17.64 -11.76 15.50
CA PHE A 115 19.04 -11.84 15.07
C PHE A 115 20.00 -11.05 15.96
N CYS A 116 19.51 -10.03 16.65
CA CYS A 116 20.38 -9.14 17.42
C CYS A 116 19.79 -8.65 18.74
N HIS A 117 18.58 -9.09 19.09
CA HIS A 117 17.84 -8.78 20.32
C HIS A 117 17.61 -7.29 20.60
N ASN A 118 17.83 -6.42 19.61
CA ASN A 118 17.52 -5.00 19.70
C ASN A 118 16.07 -4.71 19.32
N PHE A 119 15.56 -3.54 19.74
CA PHE A 119 14.21 -3.08 19.44
C PHE A 119 14.11 -2.53 18.01
N HIS A 120 13.97 -3.43 17.05
CA HIS A 120 13.61 -3.11 15.66
C HIS A 120 12.96 -4.32 15.00
N ASN A 121 12.34 -4.09 13.83
CA ASN A 121 11.80 -5.16 13.01
C ASN A 121 12.92 -6.08 12.49
N SER A 122 12.79 -7.40 12.70
CA SER A 122 13.79 -8.39 12.29
C SER A 122 14.11 -8.34 10.79
N ALA A 123 13.17 -7.92 9.94
CA ALA A 123 13.37 -7.74 8.50
C ALA A 123 14.35 -6.61 8.15
N ASP A 124 14.42 -5.58 9.00
CA ASP A 124 15.27 -4.39 8.80
C ASP A 124 16.64 -4.53 9.49
N CYS A 125 16.97 -5.72 9.99
CA CYS A 125 18.18 -5.94 10.76
C CYS A 125 19.45 -5.90 9.89
N ILE A 126 20.33 -4.93 10.13
CA ILE A 126 21.61 -4.80 9.42
C ILE A 126 22.51 -6.02 9.64
N LYS A 127 22.41 -6.70 10.80
CA LYS A 127 23.20 -7.91 11.08
C LYS A 127 22.81 -9.07 10.16
N VAL A 128 21.51 -9.25 9.90
CA VAL A 128 20.99 -10.26 8.95
C VAL A 128 21.53 -10.03 7.56
N ARG A 129 21.48 -8.77 7.10
CA ARG A 129 21.93 -8.42 5.76
C ARG A 129 23.41 -8.73 5.51
N LYS A 130 24.21 -8.80 6.57
CA LYS A 130 25.65 -9.12 6.51
C LYS A 130 25.94 -10.61 6.76
N MET A 131 24.96 -11.39 7.18
CA MET A 131 25.10 -12.81 7.52
C MET A 131 24.85 -13.68 6.27
N PRO A 132 25.53 -14.83 6.10
CA PRO A 132 25.21 -15.75 5.01
C PRO A 132 23.81 -16.36 5.19
N MET A 133 23.10 -16.58 4.08
CA MET A 133 21.71 -17.07 4.07
C MET A 133 21.50 -18.34 4.91
N LYS A 134 22.42 -19.31 4.81
CA LYS A 134 22.37 -20.57 5.56
C LYS A 134 22.37 -20.35 7.07
N ASP A 135 23.14 -19.37 7.56
CA ASP A 135 23.21 -19.13 9.00
C ASP A 135 21.95 -18.40 9.51
N GLY A 136 21.33 -17.58 8.66
CA GLY A 136 20.03 -16.96 8.92
C GLY A 136 18.91 -18.00 9.02
N GLU A 137 18.84 -18.93 8.06
CA GLU A 137 17.88 -20.04 8.04
C GLU A 137 18.02 -20.92 9.30
N ASN A 138 19.26 -21.32 9.64
CA ASN A 138 19.54 -22.08 10.86
C ASN A 138 19.09 -21.36 12.14
N LEU A 139 19.17 -20.02 12.18
CA LEU A 139 18.71 -19.24 13.33
C LEU A 139 17.18 -19.19 13.41
N ILE A 140 16.50 -19.06 12.27
CA ILE A 140 15.04 -19.08 12.19
C ILE A 140 14.50 -20.45 12.63
N GLU A 141 15.13 -21.54 12.19
CA GLU A 141 14.81 -22.91 12.62
C GLU A 141 14.99 -23.10 14.13
N LYS A 142 16.13 -22.65 14.69
CA LYS A 142 16.42 -22.77 16.13
C LYS A 142 15.46 -21.94 16.99
N THR A 143 15.04 -20.77 16.49
CA THR A 143 14.14 -19.87 17.21
C THR A 143 12.66 -20.21 17.01
N GLY A 144 12.34 -21.14 16.10
CA GLY A 144 10.97 -21.57 15.81
C GLY A 144 10.09 -20.42 15.32
N CYS A 145 10.65 -19.54 14.50
CA CYS A 145 9.94 -18.40 13.93
C CYS A 145 9.51 -18.67 12.49
N CYS A 146 8.40 -18.08 12.05
CA CYS A 146 7.95 -18.18 10.67
C CYS A 146 8.99 -17.58 9.70
N PHE A 147 9.34 -18.34 8.65
CA PHE A 147 10.30 -17.93 7.63
C PHE A 147 9.85 -16.69 6.83
N LEU A 148 8.54 -16.46 6.69
CA LEU A 148 8.03 -15.30 5.96
C LEU A 148 8.00 -14.03 6.82
N CYS A 149 7.43 -14.11 8.03
CA CYS A 149 7.17 -12.90 8.80
C CYS A 149 8.11 -12.72 10.00
N LEU A 150 9.03 -13.66 10.25
CA LEU A 150 10.03 -13.62 11.32
C LEU A 150 9.42 -13.40 12.71
N LYS A 151 8.21 -13.93 12.92
CA LYS A 151 7.46 -13.87 14.18
C LYS A 151 7.32 -15.28 14.75
N SER A 152 7.34 -15.37 16.07
CA SER A 152 6.92 -16.56 16.80
C SER A 152 5.40 -16.66 16.90
N GLY A 153 4.90 -17.89 16.99
CA GLY A 153 3.48 -18.20 17.21
C GLY A 153 2.75 -18.81 16.00
N HIS A 154 3.45 -19.05 14.89
CA HIS A 154 3.01 -19.86 13.75
C HIS A 154 4.23 -20.29 12.93
#